data_AF-A0A0E0DYE4-F1
#
_entry.id   AF-A0A0E0DYE4-F1
#
_cell.length_a   1.000
_cell.length_b   1.000
_cell.length_c   1.000
_cell.angle_alpha   90.00
_cell.angle_beta   90.00
_cell.angle_gamma   90.00
#
_symmetry.space_group_name_H-M   'P 1'
#
loop_
_entity.id
_entity.type
_entity.pdbx_description
1 polymer ?
#
loop_
_entity_poly.entity_id
_entity_poly.type
_entity_poly.pdbx_seq_one_letter_code
_entity_poly.pdbx_strand_id
1 'polypeptide(L)'
;MEATKKRVAIVGAGASGLTACKHALAKGFRPVVFEAAGGGVGGVWRRTLASTRLQTPAFAYRFSDFPWPPDVSGAEVFPRHDQVVEYLAAYARRHGVTECVRFGCKVLAAEYAGVHDEEAAAWERWSGNGEAFGDGSGEWLLTVQHPGSEATQIHRFDFLILCTGRFSGVAHTPTFPPNRGPEVFHGQVLHSMDYSNMGHAAADELIRGKRVAVVGSGKSAFDTVAECAAANAGGRYPCAMICRSGRWMVNGGFVWGVSLGHLFCNRLAELTVHKPGEGLALALLAILLTPLMIYK
;
A
#
# COMPACT_ATOMS: atom_id res chain seq x y z
N MET A 1 -37.74 -14.67 -9.31
CA MET A 1 -36.43 -15.18 -8.87
C MET A 1 -35.55 -13.98 -8.64
N GLU A 2 -35.10 -13.75 -7.40
CA GLU A 2 -34.11 -12.71 -7.11
C GLU A 2 -32.83 -13.09 -7.87
N ALA A 3 -32.36 -12.24 -8.79
CA ALA A 3 -31.15 -12.51 -9.53
C ALA A 3 -30.01 -12.79 -8.53
N THR A 4 -29.38 -13.96 -8.63
CA THR A 4 -28.32 -14.37 -7.71
C THR A 4 -27.21 -13.32 -7.75
N LYS A 5 -26.97 -12.66 -6.61
CA LYS A 5 -25.94 -11.61 -6.48
C LYS A 5 -24.57 -12.18 -6.86
N LYS A 6 -23.89 -11.52 -7.81
CA LYS A 6 -22.54 -11.88 -8.29
C LYS A 6 -21.53 -11.90 -7.13
N ARG A 7 -20.68 -12.92 -7.11
CA ARG A 7 -19.64 -13.14 -6.11
C ARG A 7 -18.32 -12.55 -6.58
N VAL A 8 -17.69 -11.72 -5.75
CA VAL A 8 -16.44 -11.02 -6.10
C VAL A 8 -15.35 -11.45 -5.13
N ALA A 9 -14.25 -12.01 -5.64
CA ALA A 9 -13.05 -12.24 -4.86
C ALA A 9 -12.23 -10.96 -4.74
N ILE A 10 -11.73 -10.67 -3.55
CA ILE A 10 -10.81 -9.57 -3.29
C ILE A 10 -9.59 -10.15 -2.57
N VAL A 11 -8.39 -9.89 -3.07
CA VAL A 11 -7.15 -10.45 -2.48
C VAL A 11 -6.40 -9.36 -1.74
N GLY A 12 -6.42 -9.42 -0.40
CA GLY A 12 -5.77 -8.48 0.52
C GLY A 12 -6.76 -7.54 1.22
N ALA A 13 -6.61 -7.38 2.53
CA ALA A 13 -7.40 -6.48 3.39
C ALA A 13 -6.59 -5.25 3.84
N GLY A 14 -5.75 -4.72 2.94
CA GLY A 14 -5.18 -3.37 3.04
C GLY A 14 -6.19 -2.29 2.60
N ALA A 15 -5.77 -1.02 2.59
CA ALA A 15 -6.63 0.11 2.24
C ALA A 15 -7.41 -0.09 0.92
N SER A 16 -6.75 -0.60 -0.13
CA SER A 16 -7.38 -0.90 -1.43
C SER A 16 -8.44 -2.00 -1.35
N GLY A 17 -8.20 -3.05 -0.57
CA GLY A 17 -9.16 -4.14 -0.43
C GLY A 17 -10.40 -3.74 0.37
N LEU A 18 -10.21 -2.89 1.38
CA LEU A 18 -11.32 -2.35 2.16
C LEU A 18 -12.23 -1.46 1.31
N THR A 19 -11.66 -0.58 0.48
CA THR A 19 -12.44 0.26 -0.43
C THR A 19 -13.11 -0.57 -1.52
N ALA A 20 -12.40 -1.52 -2.13
CA ALA A 20 -12.97 -2.43 -3.12
C ALA A 20 -14.18 -3.20 -2.54
N CYS A 21 -14.05 -3.73 -1.33
CA CYS A 21 -15.13 -4.47 -0.67
C CYS A 21 -16.33 -3.58 -0.37
N LYS A 22 -16.11 -2.39 0.20
CA LYS A 22 -17.19 -1.42 0.45
C LYS A 22 -17.95 -1.09 -0.83
N HIS A 23 -17.25 -0.80 -1.93
CA HIS A 23 -17.90 -0.44 -3.19
C HIS A 23 -18.61 -1.64 -3.83
N ALA A 24 -18.06 -2.86 -3.71
CA ALA A 24 -18.74 -4.07 -4.14
C ALA A 24 -20.05 -4.30 -3.35
N LEU A 25 -20.03 -4.12 -2.03
CA LEU A 25 -21.23 -4.18 -1.18
C LEU A 25 -22.27 -3.13 -1.61
N ALA A 26 -21.85 -1.88 -1.82
CA ALA A 26 -22.74 -0.79 -2.23
C ALA A 26 -23.38 -1.02 -3.61
N LYS A 27 -22.73 -1.79 -4.49
CA LYS A 27 -23.27 -2.21 -5.79
C LYS A 27 -24.16 -3.47 -5.70
N GLY A 28 -24.37 -4.02 -4.51
CA GLY A 28 -25.22 -5.20 -4.29
C GLY A 28 -24.54 -6.54 -4.61
N PHE A 29 -23.22 -6.57 -4.77
CA PHE A 29 -22.47 -7.81 -4.97
C PHE A 29 -22.20 -8.54 -3.64
N ARG A 30 -21.68 -9.77 -3.74
CA ARG A 30 -21.25 -10.60 -2.60
C ARG A 30 -19.73 -10.74 -2.57
N PRO A 31 -19.01 -9.73 -2.04
CA PRO A 31 -17.56 -9.81 -1.96
C PRO A 31 -17.10 -10.80 -0.88
N VAL A 32 -15.97 -11.44 -1.13
CA VAL A 32 -15.18 -12.18 -0.13
C VAL A 32 -13.75 -11.68 -0.22
N VAL A 33 -13.22 -11.17 0.89
CA VAL A 33 -11.84 -10.70 0.98
C VAL A 33 -10.99 -11.80 1.60
N PHE A 34 -9.94 -12.23 0.92
CA PHE A 34 -8.94 -13.13 1.48
C PHE A 34 -7.73 -12.34 1.95
N GLU A 35 -7.41 -12.41 3.24
CA GLU A 35 -6.22 -11.79 3.83
C GLU A 35 -5.29 -12.86 4.39
N ALA A 36 -4.05 -12.86 3.89
CA ALA A 36 -3.05 -13.84 4.30
C ALA A 36 -2.65 -13.66 5.78
N ALA A 37 -2.63 -12.43 6.29
CA ALA A 37 -2.34 -12.16 7.69
C ALA A 37 -3.52 -12.52 8.60
N GLY A 38 -3.22 -13.16 9.74
CA GLY A 38 -4.22 -13.45 10.79
C GLY A 38 -4.55 -12.25 11.69
N GLY A 39 -3.68 -11.24 11.74
CA GLY A 39 -3.72 -10.15 12.73
C GLY A 39 -4.73 -9.03 12.49
N GLY A 40 -5.62 -9.14 11.50
CA GLY A 40 -6.61 -8.13 11.15
C GLY A 40 -6.25 -7.27 9.93
N VAL A 41 -7.14 -6.32 9.58
CA VAL A 41 -6.99 -5.44 8.41
C VAL A 41 -5.86 -4.42 8.58
N GLY A 42 -5.30 -3.91 7.48
CA GLY A 42 -4.34 -2.80 7.52
C GLY A 42 -3.16 -2.93 6.55
N GLY A 43 -2.88 -4.15 6.08
CA GLY A 43 -1.83 -4.40 5.10
C GLY A 43 -0.45 -3.88 5.55
N VAL A 44 0.16 -3.01 4.74
CA VAL A 44 1.49 -2.45 4.99
C VAL A 44 1.63 -1.75 6.35
N TRP A 45 0.55 -1.17 6.88
CA TRP A 45 0.57 -0.46 8.17
C TRP A 45 0.76 -1.37 9.38
N ARG A 46 0.57 -2.69 9.20
CA ARG A 46 0.90 -3.71 10.21
C ARG A 46 2.31 -4.29 10.06
N ARG A 47 2.99 -4.03 8.93
CA ARG A 47 4.29 -4.60 8.56
C ARG A 47 5.26 -3.47 8.26
N THR A 48 5.57 -2.68 9.27
CA THR A 48 6.39 -1.48 9.16
C THR A 48 7.18 -1.24 10.44
N LEU A 49 7.98 -0.17 10.49
CA LEU A 49 8.81 0.14 11.65
C LEU A 49 7.96 0.72 12.77
N ALA A 50 8.39 0.56 14.01
CA ALA A 50 7.69 1.15 15.17
C ALA A 50 7.65 2.68 15.09
N SER A 51 8.69 3.26 14.49
CA SER A 51 8.83 4.70 14.27
C SER A 51 7.96 5.24 13.12
N THR A 52 7.35 4.36 12.30
CA THR A 52 6.66 4.77 11.08
C THR A 52 5.43 5.64 11.36
N ARG A 53 5.36 6.75 10.63
CA ARG A 53 4.24 7.69 10.59
C ARG A 53 3.83 7.96 9.15
N LEU A 54 2.62 8.49 8.98
CA LEU A 54 2.23 9.10 7.71
C LEU A 54 3.21 10.21 7.34
N GLN A 55 3.56 10.26 6.05
CA GLN A 55 4.38 11.34 5.47
C GLN A 55 3.53 12.49 4.97
N THR A 56 2.21 12.32 5.01
CA THR A 56 1.19 13.30 4.67
C THR A 56 0.36 13.59 5.92
N PRO A 57 -0.09 14.83 6.12
CA PRO A 57 -0.93 15.17 7.26
C PRO A 57 -2.26 14.41 7.22
N ALA A 58 -2.86 14.19 8.40
CA ALA A 58 -4.07 13.37 8.56
C ALA A 58 -5.21 13.78 7.63
N PHE A 59 -5.49 15.09 7.50
CA PHE A 59 -6.58 15.59 6.65
C PHE A 59 -6.43 15.17 5.17
N ALA A 60 -5.20 14.98 4.69
CA ALA A 60 -4.89 14.59 3.31
C ALA A 60 -4.86 13.06 3.12
N TYR A 61 -4.80 12.29 4.20
CA TYR A 61 -4.80 10.83 4.18
C TYR A 61 -6.07 10.28 4.83
N ARG A 62 -7.22 10.48 4.20
CA ARG A 62 -8.52 9.96 4.66
C ARG A 62 -9.34 9.46 3.48
N PHE A 63 -10.30 8.59 3.75
CA PHE A 63 -11.31 8.24 2.75
C PHE A 63 -12.26 9.42 2.61
N SER A 64 -12.75 9.65 1.39
CA SER A 64 -13.57 10.80 1.06
C SER A 64 -14.85 10.92 1.91
N ASP A 65 -15.36 9.78 2.39
CA ASP A 65 -16.58 9.69 3.18
C ASP A 65 -16.35 9.21 4.62
N PHE A 66 -15.10 9.16 5.09
CA PHE A 66 -14.77 8.73 6.45
C PHE A 66 -13.64 9.58 7.01
N PRO A 67 -13.95 10.60 7.85
CA PRO A 67 -12.93 11.45 8.44
C PRO A 67 -12.15 10.72 9.55
N TRP A 68 -10.99 11.26 9.88
CA TRP A 68 -10.26 10.88 11.09
C TRP A 68 -11.05 11.25 12.35
N PRO A 69 -10.88 10.50 13.45
CA PRO A 69 -11.34 10.92 14.77
C PRO A 69 -10.83 12.33 15.16
N PRO A 70 -11.60 13.11 15.94
CA PRO A 70 -11.27 14.52 16.23
C PRO A 70 -9.90 14.75 16.88
N ASP A 71 -9.42 13.78 17.67
CA ASP A 71 -8.13 13.80 18.37
C ASP A 71 -6.92 13.63 17.43
N VAL A 72 -7.14 13.10 16.23
CA VAL A 72 -6.10 12.87 15.20
C VAL A 72 -6.37 13.64 13.91
N SER A 73 -7.36 14.54 13.88
CA SER A 73 -7.79 15.28 12.67
C SER A 73 -7.12 16.64 12.48
N GLY A 74 -6.18 17.03 13.33
CA GLY A 74 -5.47 18.32 13.22
C GLY A 74 -4.61 18.43 11.95
N ALA A 75 -4.47 19.64 11.41
CA ALA A 75 -3.70 19.89 10.18
C ALA A 75 -2.20 19.54 10.31
N GLU A 76 -1.67 19.57 11.55
CA GLU A 76 -0.28 19.28 11.92
C GLU A 76 -0.05 17.85 12.40
N VAL A 77 -1.08 17.00 12.34
CA VAL A 77 -0.98 15.63 12.84
C VAL A 77 -0.53 14.70 11.72
N PHE A 78 0.54 13.95 11.98
CA PHE A 78 1.05 12.86 11.15
C PHE A 78 0.84 11.54 11.91
N PRO A 79 -0.30 10.84 11.68
CA PRO A 79 -0.63 9.65 12.44
C PRO A 79 0.44 8.57 12.35
N ARG A 80 0.67 7.89 13.46
CA ARG A 80 1.52 6.69 13.54
C ARG A 80 0.87 5.51 12.83
N HIS A 81 1.66 4.51 12.50
CA HIS A 81 1.18 3.30 11.83
C HIS A 81 0.04 2.59 12.59
N ASP A 82 0.09 2.55 13.93
CA ASP A 82 -0.96 1.98 14.80
C ASP A 82 -2.28 2.74 14.69
N GLN A 83 -2.23 4.08 14.68
CA GLN A 83 -3.40 4.94 14.48
C GLN A 83 -4.00 4.75 13.08
N VAL A 84 -3.18 4.54 12.04
CA VAL A 84 -3.67 4.21 10.69
C VAL A 84 -4.36 2.86 10.67
N VAL A 85 -3.80 1.84 11.34
CA VAL A 85 -4.44 0.52 11.46
C VAL A 85 -5.79 0.63 12.16
N GLU A 86 -5.88 1.41 13.24
CA GLU A 86 -7.15 1.64 13.95
C GLU A 86 -8.19 2.32 13.05
N TYR A 87 -7.79 3.35 12.32
CA TYR A 87 -8.65 4.04 11.36
C TYR A 87 -9.17 3.11 10.25
N LEU A 88 -8.29 2.28 9.67
CA LEU A 88 -8.70 1.30 8.65
C LEU A 88 -9.65 0.23 9.24
N ALA A 89 -9.42 -0.20 10.47
CA ALA A 89 -10.32 -1.11 11.17
C ALA A 89 -11.69 -0.46 11.47
N ALA A 90 -11.71 0.80 11.89
CA ALA A 90 -12.94 1.55 12.10
C ALA A 90 -13.74 1.72 10.80
N TYR A 91 -13.07 2.02 9.69
CA TYR A 91 -13.67 2.05 8.35
C TYR A 91 -14.28 0.70 7.97
N ALA A 92 -13.52 -0.38 8.15
CA ALA A 92 -13.97 -1.73 7.83
C ALA A 92 -15.22 -2.15 8.64
N ARG A 93 -15.30 -1.78 9.92
CA ARG A 93 -16.48 -2.01 10.76
C ARG A 93 -17.67 -1.16 10.30
N ARG A 94 -17.45 0.14 10.07
CA ARG A 94 -18.50 1.10 9.68
C ARG A 94 -19.25 0.68 8.41
N HIS A 95 -18.54 0.09 7.45
CA HIS A 95 -19.09 -0.28 6.15
C HIS A 95 -19.42 -1.79 6.00
N GLY A 96 -19.41 -2.56 7.10
CA GLY A 96 -19.71 -4.00 7.06
C GLY A 96 -18.66 -4.86 6.35
N VAL A 97 -17.51 -4.28 5.97
CA VAL A 97 -16.42 -4.98 5.27
C VAL A 97 -15.81 -6.07 6.14
N THR A 98 -15.76 -5.87 7.46
CA THR A 98 -15.14 -6.83 8.40
C THR A 98 -15.73 -8.23 8.27
N GLU A 99 -17.05 -8.36 8.05
CA GLU A 99 -17.73 -9.65 7.90
C GLU A 99 -17.41 -10.36 6.57
N CYS A 100 -16.92 -9.62 5.58
CA CYS A 100 -16.51 -10.18 4.29
C CYS A 100 -15.06 -10.70 4.31
N VAL A 101 -14.27 -10.39 5.35
CA VAL A 101 -12.86 -10.75 5.41
C VAL A 101 -12.64 -12.13 6.02
N ARG A 102 -11.87 -12.96 5.32
CA ARG A 102 -11.34 -14.23 5.79
C ARG A 102 -9.84 -14.07 6.08
N PHE A 103 -9.50 -13.95 7.36
CA PHE A 103 -8.12 -13.80 7.84
C PHE A 103 -7.36 -15.12 7.86
N GLY A 104 -6.04 -15.04 7.75
CA GLY A 104 -5.17 -16.22 7.69
C GLY A 104 -5.32 -17.05 6.41
N CYS A 105 -6.05 -16.53 5.41
CA CYS A 105 -6.33 -17.21 4.16
C CYS A 105 -5.42 -16.67 3.06
N LYS A 106 -4.42 -17.46 2.66
CA LYS A 106 -3.45 -17.08 1.64
C LYS A 106 -3.92 -17.58 0.27
N VAL A 107 -4.15 -16.65 -0.66
CA VAL A 107 -4.38 -17.00 -2.07
C VAL A 107 -3.04 -17.35 -2.73
N LEU A 108 -2.95 -18.55 -3.30
CA LEU A 108 -1.74 -19.09 -3.91
C LEU A 108 -1.77 -19.01 -5.43
N ALA A 109 -2.95 -19.18 -6.03
CA ALA A 109 -3.15 -19.11 -7.47
C ALA A 109 -4.53 -18.54 -7.79
N ALA A 110 -4.65 -17.93 -8.97
CA ALA A 110 -5.90 -17.48 -9.55
C ALA A 110 -5.89 -17.85 -11.03
N GLU A 111 -6.89 -18.63 -11.45
CA GLU A 111 -7.05 -19.14 -12.81
C GLU A 111 -8.43 -18.73 -13.32
N TYR A 112 -8.54 -18.40 -14.60
CA TYR A 112 -9.83 -18.12 -15.22
C TYR A 112 -10.32 -19.37 -15.94
N ALA A 113 -11.42 -19.95 -15.48
CA ALA A 113 -12.06 -21.09 -16.12
C ALA A 113 -13.20 -20.59 -17.02
N GLY A 114 -13.11 -20.86 -18.32
CA GLY A 114 -14.15 -20.50 -19.29
C GLY A 114 -13.64 -20.45 -20.73
N VAL A 115 -12.35 -20.14 -20.91
CA VAL A 115 -11.62 -20.19 -22.18
C VAL A 115 -10.23 -20.77 -21.94
N HIS A 116 -9.49 -21.07 -23.01
CA HIS A 116 -8.09 -21.47 -22.90
C HIS A 116 -7.19 -20.30 -22.46
N ASP A 117 -6.12 -20.59 -21.72
CA ASP A 117 -5.20 -19.57 -21.18
C ASP A 117 -4.62 -18.63 -22.25
N GLU A 118 -4.32 -19.16 -23.45
CA GLU A 118 -3.81 -18.36 -24.57
C GLU A 118 -4.82 -17.31 -25.04
N GLU A 119 -6.11 -17.64 -25.02
CA GLU A 119 -7.18 -16.72 -25.37
C GLU A 119 -7.36 -15.67 -24.28
N ALA A 120 -7.41 -16.09 -23.01
CA ALA A 120 -7.51 -15.18 -21.88
C ALA A 120 -6.32 -14.19 -21.80
N ALA A 121 -5.12 -14.66 -22.15
CA ALA A 121 -3.91 -13.84 -22.18
C ALA A 121 -3.92 -12.80 -23.31
N ALA A 122 -4.67 -13.03 -24.38
CA ALA A 122 -4.81 -12.09 -25.50
C ALA A 122 -5.85 -10.98 -25.23
N TRP A 123 -6.57 -11.03 -24.11
CA TRP A 123 -7.61 -10.05 -23.80
C TRP A 123 -7.04 -8.68 -23.44
N GLU A 124 -7.40 -7.66 -24.22
CA GLU A 124 -7.12 -6.25 -23.90
C GLU A 124 -8.17 -5.61 -22.97
N ARG A 125 -9.34 -6.24 -22.86
CA ARG A 125 -10.49 -5.77 -22.07
C ARG A 125 -11.00 -6.87 -21.15
N TRP A 126 -11.81 -6.50 -20.14
CA TRP A 126 -12.38 -7.45 -19.20
C TRP A 126 -13.15 -8.56 -19.89
N SER A 127 -12.89 -9.82 -19.49
CA SER A 127 -13.59 -11.01 -19.99
C SER A 127 -13.66 -11.11 -21.53
N GLY A 128 -12.67 -10.55 -22.23
CA GLY A 128 -12.57 -10.53 -23.70
C GLY A 128 -13.54 -9.58 -24.42
N ASN A 129 -14.59 -9.10 -23.77
CA ASN A 129 -15.64 -8.27 -24.38
C ASN A 129 -15.78 -6.86 -23.76
N GLY A 130 -15.06 -6.58 -22.67
CA GLY A 130 -15.10 -5.33 -21.93
C GLY A 130 -16.09 -5.27 -20.77
N GLU A 131 -16.87 -6.32 -20.55
CA GLU A 131 -17.82 -6.41 -19.44
C GLU A 131 -17.19 -7.12 -18.25
N ALA A 132 -17.44 -6.60 -17.03
CA ALA A 132 -16.83 -7.13 -15.81
C ALA A 132 -17.12 -8.62 -15.59
N PHE A 133 -18.32 -9.09 -15.93
CA PHE A 133 -18.74 -10.48 -15.69
C PHE A 133 -18.82 -11.31 -16.98
N GLY A 134 -18.31 -10.79 -18.10
CA GLY A 134 -18.45 -11.43 -19.41
C GLY A 134 -19.90 -11.73 -19.79
N ASP A 135 -20.10 -12.79 -20.55
CA ASP A 135 -21.40 -13.39 -20.88
C ASP A 135 -21.88 -14.42 -19.83
N GLY A 136 -21.11 -14.60 -18.75
CA GLY A 136 -21.37 -15.59 -17.71
C GLY A 136 -20.87 -17.00 -18.02
N SER A 137 -20.12 -17.21 -19.12
CA SER A 137 -19.53 -18.50 -19.48
C SER A 137 -18.30 -18.88 -18.65
N GLY A 138 -17.67 -17.91 -17.97
CA GLY A 138 -16.45 -18.15 -17.20
C GLY A 138 -16.47 -17.55 -15.79
N GLU A 139 -15.50 -18.02 -14.99
CA GLU A 139 -15.36 -17.69 -13.58
C GLU A 139 -13.89 -17.81 -13.14
N TRP A 140 -13.57 -17.13 -12.05
CA TRP A 140 -12.27 -17.19 -11.40
C TRP A 140 -12.22 -18.32 -10.37
N LEU A 141 -11.22 -19.18 -10.51
CA LEU A 141 -10.84 -20.22 -9.56
C LEU A 141 -9.67 -19.72 -8.72
N LEU A 142 -9.91 -19.56 -7.41
CA LEU A 142 -8.86 -19.17 -6.46
C LEU A 142 -8.45 -20.37 -5.61
N THR A 143 -7.17 -20.73 -5.68
CA THR A 143 -6.57 -21.73 -4.80
C THR A 143 -6.14 -21.04 -3.51
N VAL A 144 -6.80 -21.37 -2.40
CA VAL A 144 -6.63 -20.72 -1.10
C VAL A 144 -6.13 -21.72 -0.07
N GLN A 145 -5.04 -21.37 0.61
CA GLN A 145 -4.58 -22.05 1.82
C GLN A 145 -5.21 -21.39 3.04
N HIS A 146 -5.89 -22.20 3.87
CA HIS A 146 -6.59 -21.75 5.07
C HIS A 146 -5.69 -21.79 6.31
N PRO A 147 -6.00 -21.00 7.36
CA PRO A 147 -5.19 -20.96 8.56
C PRO A 147 -5.11 -22.34 9.23
N GLY A 148 -3.90 -22.77 9.60
CA GLY A 148 -3.67 -24.04 10.29
C GLY A 148 -3.83 -25.31 9.44
N SER A 149 -3.99 -25.17 8.12
CA SER A 149 -4.11 -26.29 7.18
C SER A 149 -3.05 -26.20 6.09
N GLU A 150 -2.36 -27.30 5.82
CA GLU A 150 -1.52 -27.42 4.63
C GLU A 150 -2.34 -27.65 3.36
N ALA A 151 -3.54 -28.21 3.48
CA ALA A 151 -4.44 -28.44 2.37
C ALA A 151 -5.00 -27.13 1.81
N THR A 152 -5.08 -27.07 0.47
CA THR A 152 -5.67 -25.95 -0.27
C THR A 152 -7.13 -26.23 -0.62
N GLN A 153 -7.90 -25.17 -0.81
CA GLN A 153 -9.29 -25.23 -1.28
C GLN A 153 -9.48 -24.30 -2.46
N ILE A 154 -10.23 -24.76 -3.46
CA ILE A 154 -10.58 -23.96 -4.62
C ILE A 154 -11.91 -23.24 -4.36
N HIS A 155 -11.91 -21.92 -4.54
CA HIS A 155 -13.11 -21.08 -4.42
C HIS A 155 -13.44 -20.45 -5.78
N ARG A 156 -14.70 -20.56 -6.19
CA ARG A 156 -15.22 -20.04 -7.48
C ARG A 156 -15.84 -18.66 -7.32
N PHE A 157 -15.56 -17.72 -8.22
CA PHE A 157 -16.05 -16.33 -8.20
C PHE A 157 -16.35 -15.79 -9.60
N ASP A 158 -17.31 -14.88 -9.70
CA ASP A 158 -17.64 -14.23 -10.98
C ASP A 158 -16.62 -13.14 -11.38
N PHE A 159 -15.88 -12.58 -10.41
CA PHE A 159 -14.89 -11.52 -10.65
C PHE A 159 -13.79 -11.52 -9.60
N LEU A 160 -12.62 -11.02 -9.97
CA LEU A 160 -11.43 -10.95 -9.12
C LEU A 160 -10.87 -9.53 -9.08
N ILE A 161 -10.64 -9.01 -7.86
CA ILE A 161 -9.96 -7.74 -7.62
C ILE A 161 -8.68 -8.00 -6.82
N LEU A 162 -7.52 -7.71 -7.41
CA LEU A 162 -6.23 -7.84 -6.75
C LEU A 162 -5.89 -6.59 -5.94
N CYS A 163 -5.76 -6.75 -4.63
CA CYS A 163 -5.43 -5.68 -3.66
C CYS A 163 -4.18 -6.05 -2.85
N THR A 164 -3.25 -6.78 -3.46
CA THR A 164 -2.02 -7.30 -2.83
C THR A 164 -0.99 -6.22 -2.51
N GLY A 165 -1.10 -5.05 -3.15
CA GLY A 165 -0.20 -3.92 -2.99
C GLY A 165 1.17 -4.12 -3.65
N ARG A 166 1.91 -3.04 -3.85
CA ARG A 166 3.19 -3.03 -4.58
C ARG A 166 4.41 -3.34 -3.72
N PHE A 167 4.32 -3.10 -2.41
CA PHE A 167 5.47 -3.15 -1.49
C PHE A 167 5.50 -4.44 -0.66
N SER A 168 5.25 -5.58 -1.30
CA SER A 168 5.24 -6.89 -0.62
C SER A 168 5.72 -8.04 -1.51
N GLY A 169 6.16 -9.13 -0.90
CA GLY A 169 6.40 -10.42 -1.56
C GLY A 169 7.77 -10.60 -2.20
N VAL A 170 8.31 -9.59 -2.87
CA VAL A 170 9.61 -9.69 -3.55
C VAL A 170 10.49 -8.48 -3.24
N ALA A 171 11.63 -8.73 -2.60
CA ALA A 171 12.64 -7.72 -2.35
C ALA A 171 13.37 -7.34 -3.65
N HIS A 172 13.54 -6.05 -3.90
CA HIS A 172 14.33 -5.57 -5.04
C HIS A 172 15.80 -5.44 -4.63
N THR A 173 16.47 -6.59 -4.56
CA THR A 173 17.89 -6.69 -4.19
C THR A 173 18.77 -6.68 -5.45
N PRO A 174 19.88 -5.94 -5.48
CA PRO A 174 20.83 -6.00 -6.59
C PRO A 174 21.37 -7.42 -6.79
N THR A 175 21.65 -7.79 -8.04
CA THR A 175 22.39 -9.01 -8.35
C THR A 175 23.89 -8.73 -8.24
N PHE A 176 24.61 -9.66 -7.62
CA PHE A 176 26.06 -9.57 -7.44
C PHE A 176 26.74 -10.72 -8.20
N PRO A 177 27.92 -10.49 -8.81
CA PRO A 177 28.76 -11.58 -9.29
C PRO A 177 29.15 -12.53 -8.15
N PRO A 178 29.51 -13.79 -8.44
CA PRO A 178 30.00 -14.71 -7.42
C PRO A 178 31.19 -14.13 -6.64
N ASN A 179 31.17 -14.31 -5.31
CA ASN A 179 32.18 -13.80 -4.37
C ASN A 179 32.30 -12.26 -4.35
N ARG A 180 31.23 -11.55 -4.67
CA ARG A 180 31.18 -10.07 -4.66
C ARG A 180 29.92 -9.49 -4.04
N GLY A 181 29.03 -10.34 -3.52
CA GLY A 181 27.78 -9.94 -2.88
C GLY A 181 27.79 -10.12 -1.36
N PRO A 182 26.59 -10.24 -0.75
CA PRO A 182 26.42 -10.50 0.67
C PRO A 182 27.16 -11.73 1.19
N GLU A 183 27.44 -12.72 0.33
CA GLU A 183 28.07 -14.00 0.70
C GLU A 183 29.50 -13.88 1.23
N VAL A 184 30.23 -12.81 0.86
CA VAL A 184 31.59 -12.56 1.38
C VAL A 184 31.59 -11.69 2.64
N PHE A 185 30.42 -11.18 3.04
CA PHE A 185 30.29 -10.36 4.23
C PHE A 185 30.02 -11.24 5.45
N HIS A 186 30.88 -11.17 6.46
CA HIS A 186 30.75 -11.95 7.69
C HIS A 186 29.67 -11.44 8.66
N GLY A 187 28.99 -10.33 8.32
CA GLY A 187 27.85 -9.82 9.08
C GLY A 187 26.51 -10.20 8.46
N GLN A 188 25.42 -9.74 9.08
CA GLN A 188 24.08 -10.00 8.59
C GLN A 188 23.68 -8.99 7.51
N VAL A 189 23.13 -9.48 6.41
CA VAL A 189 22.52 -8.67 5.34
C VAL A 189 21.05 -9.01 5.24
N LEU A 190 20.21 -7.98 5.16
CA LEU A 190 18.75 -8.12 5.11
C LEU A 190 18.13 -6.99 4.29
N HIS A 191 17.00 -7.26 3.65
CA HIS A 191 16.22 -6.23 2.99
C HIS A 191 15.30 -5.50 3.99
N SER A 192 14.95 -4.24 3.73
CA SER A 192 14.07 -3.45 4.62
C SER A 192 12.69 -4.09 4.84
N MET A 193 12.25 -4.93 3.91
CA MET A 193 11.03 -5.74 4.02
C MET A 193 11.16 -6.76 5.16
N ASP A 194 12.28 -7.48 5.23
CA ASP A 194 12.53 -8.47 6.27
C ASP A 194 12.71 -7.80 7.63
N TYR A 195 13.41 -6.66 7.65
CA TYR A 195 13.52 -5.79 8.83
C TYR A 195 12.15 -5.38 9.39
N SER A 196 11.22 -5.01 8.50
CA SER A 196 9.87 -4.60 8.91
C SER A 196 8.99 -5.77 9.36
N ASN A 197 9.33 -7.01 8.98
CA ASN A 197 8.52 -8.20 9.24
C ASN A 197 8.94 -8.98 10.50
N MET A 198 10.14 -8.76 11.05
CA MET A 198 10.62 -9.50 12.23
C MET A 198 9.97 -9.07 13.56
N GLY A 199 9.20 -7.98 13.57
CA GLY A 199 8.59 -7.41 14.76
C GLY A 199 9.51 -6.42 15.49
N HIS A 200 8.91 -5.46 16.19
CA HIS A 200 9.62 -4.28 16.70
C HIS A 200 10.70 -4.62 17.73
N ALA A 201 10.47 -5.59 18.62
CA ALA A 201 11.45 -5.98 19.63
C ALA A 201 12.68 -6.67 19.01
N ALA A 202 12.45 -7.59 18.05
CA ALA A 202 13.54 -8.27 17.35
C ALA A 202 14.32 -7.29 16.45
N ALA A 203 13.64 -6.33 15.81
CA ALA A 203 14.27 -5.27 15.05
C ALA A 203 15.18 -4.40 15.92
N ASP A 204 14.72 -3.98 17.10
CA ASP A 204 15.52 -3.20 18.06
C ASP A 204 16.75 -3.98 18.56
N GLU A 205 16.58 -5.24 18.95
CA GLU A 205 17.68 -6.12 19.37
C GLU A 205 18.70 -6.32 18.24
N LEU A 206 18.23 -6.42 16.99
CA LEU A 206 19.09 -6.60 15.84
C LEU A 206 20.07 -5.45 15.65
N ILE A 207 19.65 -4.21 15.88
CA ILE A 207 20.44 -2.99 15.58
C ILE A 207 21.21 -2.45 16.79
N ARG A 208 20.79 -2.79 18.01
CA ARG A 208 21.36 -2.27 19.25
C ARG A 208 22.82 -2.71 19.44
N GLY A 209 23.69 -1.73 19.67
CA GLY A 209 25.13 -1.96 19.89
C GLY A 209 25.89 -2.42 18.65
N LYS A 210 25.33 -2.24 17.44
CA LYS A 210 25.94 -2.70 16.18
C LYS A 210 26.24 -1.56 15.23
N ARG A 211 27.25 -1.77 14.39
CA ARG A 211 27.55 -0.87 13.26
C ARG A 211 26.62 -1.25 12.12
N VAL A 212 25.75 -0.34 11.74
CA VAL A 212 24.73 -0.59 10.71
C VAL A 212 25.03 0.24 9.47
N ALA A 213 24.96 -0.39 8.30
CA ALA A 213 25.00 0.30 7.02
C ALA A 213 23.67 0.09 6.30
N VAL A 214 22.98 1.19 5.97
CA VAL A 214 21.72 1.18 5.24
C VAL A 214 21.98 1.58 3.80
N VAL A 215 21.69 0.68 2.86
CA VAL A 215 21.90 0.92 1.43
C VAL A 215 20.61 1.42 0.78
N GLY A 216 20.63 2.64 0.25
CA GLY A 216 19.51 3.25 -0.45
C GLY A 216 19.14 4.63 0.10
N SER A 217 18.43 5.41 -0.71
CA SER A 217 17.94 6.76 -0.38
C SER A 217 16.42 6.89 -0.50
N GLY A 218 15.70 5.78 -0.40
CA GLY A 218 14.24 5.77 -0.31
C GLY A 218 13.74 6.16 1.08
N LYS A 219 12.44 6.40 1.22
CA LYS A 219 11.83 6.80 2.51
C LYS A 219 12.08 5.77 3.62
N SER A 220 11.91 4.48 3.31
CA SER A 220 12.24 3.41 4.27
C SER A 220 13.69 3.45 4.73
N ALA A 221 14.65 3.82 3.87
CA ALA A 221 16.05 3.92 4.27
C ALA A 221 16.30 5.06 5.28
N PHE A 222 15.65 6.21 5.09
CA PHE A 222 15.72 7.32 6.05
C PHE A 222 15.12 6.94 7.40
N ASP A 223 13.94 6.30 7.41
CA ASP A 223 13.31 5.85 8.65
C ASP A 223 14.18 4.80 9.37
N THR A 224 14.73 3.81 8.64
CA THR A 224 15.62 2.80 9.21
C THR A 224 16.90 3.41 9.79
N VAL A 225 17.53 4.38 9.10
CA VAL A 225 18.73 5.05 9.61
C VAL A 225 18.40 5.85 10.88
N ALA A 226 17.27 6.56 10.91
CA ALA A 226 16.84 7.30 12.09
C ALA A 226 16.61 6.38 13.29
N GLU A 227 15.98 5.23 13.08
CA GLU A 227 15.77 4.21 14.11
C GLU A 227 17.10 3.60 14.60
N CYS A 228 18.02 3.27 13.68
CA CYS A 228 19.36 2.79 14.02
C CYS A 228 20.18 3.82 14.81
N ALA A 229 20.07 5.11 14.45
CA ALA A 229 20.74 6.20 15.15
C ALA A 229 20.18 6.38 16.57
N ALA A 230 18.85 6.30 16.73
CA ALA A 230 18.21 6.38 18.03
C ALA A 230 18.59 5.21 18.95
N ALA A 231 18.59 3.98 18.43
CA ALA A 231 18.95 2.78 19.20
C ALA A 231 20.42 2.76 19.65
N ASN A 232 21.31 3.44 18.91
CA ASN A 232 22.75 3.51 19.15
C ASN A 232 23.21 4.90 19.65
N ALA A 233 22.32 5.66 20.28
CA ALA A 233 22.64 6.95 20.88
C ALA A 233 23.83 6.82 21.85
N GLY A 234 24.90 7.58 21.61
CA GLY A 234 26.17 7.49 22.35
C GLY A 234 27.43 7.33 21.49
N GLY A 235 27.29 7.23 20.16
CA GLY A 235 28.38 7.42 19.18
C GLY A 235 29.39 6.27 19.06
N ARG A 236 29.35 5.28 19.95
CA ARG A 236 30.25 4.11 19.90
C ARG A 236 30.01 3.22 18.68
N TYR A 237 28.79 3.18 18.16
CA TYR A 237 28.39 2.35 17.03
C TYR A 237 27.67 3.21 15.98
N PRO A 238 28.41 3.82 15.03
CA PRO A 238 27.80 4.70 14.04
C PRO A 238 26.92 3.93 13.05
N CYS A 239 25.86 4.60 12.60
CA CYS A 239 25.04 4.16 11.47
C CYS A 239 25.45 4.94 10.21
N ALA A 240 25.70 4.22 9.10
CA ALA A 240 26.04 4.82 7.82
C ALA A 240 24.90 4.64 6.81
N MET A 241 24.62 5.67 6.02
CA MET A 241 23.66 5.62 4.92
C MET A 241 24.41 5.71 3.59
N ILE A 242 24.22 4.72 2.73
CA ILE A 242 24.90 4.64 1.43
C ILE A 242 23.91 5.04 0.34
N CYS A 243 24.14 6.19 -0.27
CA CYS A 243 23.27 6.78 -1.29
C CYS A 243 23.98 6.80 -2.65
N ARG A 244 23.37 6.19 -3.68
CA ARG A 244 23.89 6.29 -5.07
C ARG A 244 23.67 7.67 -5.67
N SER A 245 22.51 8.27 -5.38
CA SER A 245 22.13 9.59 -5.88
C SER A 245 21.50 10.40 -4.75
N GLY A 246 21.81 11.71 -4.74
CA GLY A 246 21.19 12.67 -3.85
C GLY A 246 19.67 12.71 -4.05
N ARG A 247 18.93 12.91 -2.98
CA ARG A 247 17.48 13.07 -2.99
C ARG A 247 17.12 14.41 -2.38
N TRP A 248 16.15 15.09 -2.97
CA TRP A 248 15.56 16.27 -2.39
C TRP A 248 14.77 15.88 -1.14
N MET A 249 15.18 16.42 0.00
CA MET A 249 14.41 16.32 1.23
C MET A 249 13.53 17.55 1.33
N VAL A 250 12.23 17.34 1.13
CA VAL A 250 11.22 18.36 1.35
C VAL A 250 10.68 18.16 2.75
N ASN A 251 10.81 19.19 3.59
CA ASN A 251 10.18 19.17 4.90
C ASN A 251 8.66 19.23 4.71
N GLY A 252 7.92 18.30 5.32
CA GLY A 252 6.45 18.29 5.34
C GLY A 252 5.83 19.40 6.22
N GLY A 253 6.66 20.31 6.72
CA GLY A 253 6.28 21.37 7.63
C GLY A 253 5.46 22.50 7.01
N PHE A 254 5.38 23.58 7.79
CA PHE A 254 4.54 24.73 7.51
C PHE A 254 5.43 25.89 7.07
N VAL A 255 5.02 26.57 6.01
CA VAL A 255 5.61 27.84 5.58
C VAL A 255 4.59 28.92 5.93
N TRP A 256 4.97 29.83 6.83
CA TRP A 256 4.09 30.91 7.33
C TRP A 256 2.74 30.41 7.88
N GLY A 257 2.74 29.28 8.60
CA GLY A 257 1.53 28.69 9.18
C GLY A 257 0.63 27.96 8.17
N VAL A 258 1.06 27.83 6.90
CA VAL A 258 0.37 27.04 5.88
C VAL A 258 1.17 25.77 5.61
N SER A 259 0.53 24.59 5.68
CA SER A 259 1.19 23.33 5.33
C SER A 259 1.71 23.42 3.89
N LEU A 260 2.99 23.09 3.69
CA LEU A 260 3.62 23.16 2.37
C LEU A 260 2.83 22.34 1.34
N GLY A 261 2.23 21.23 1.78
CA GLY A 261 1.33 20.41 0.96
C GLY A 261 0.16 21.20 0.36
N HIS A 262 -0.43 22.16 1.07
CA HIS A 262 -1.49 22.99 0.50
C HIS A 262 -1.00 23.94 -0.59
N LEU A 263 0.28 24.33 -0.58
CA LEU A 263 0.84 25.22 -1.59
C LEU A 263 1.03 24.51 -2.94
N PHE A 264 1.33 23.20 -2.94
CA PHE A 264 1.61 22.46 -4.17
C PHE A 264 0.61 21.33 -4.51
N CYS A 265 -0.12 20.76 -3.54
CA CYS A 265 -1.18 19.76 -3.78
C CYS A 265 -2.56 20.41 -3.88
N ASN A 266 -2.70 21.35 -4.82
CA ASN A 266 -3.98 21.96 -5.14
C ASN A 266 -4.14 22.11 -6.66
N ARG A 267 -5.39 22.32 -7.12
CA ARG A 267 -5.70 22.41 -8.56
C ARG A 267 -4.98 23.56 -9.26
N LEU A 268 -4.75 24.69 -8.57
CA LEU A 268 -4.04 25.82 -9.17
C LEU A 268 -2.56 25.47 -9.39
N ALA A 269 -1.90 24.87 -8.40
CA ALA A 269 -0.51 24.45 -8.51
C ALA A 269 -0.33 23.38 -9.61
N GLU A 270 -1.28 22.45 -9.75
CA GLU A 270 -1.27 21.47 -10.85
C GLU A 270 -1.25 22.13 -12.24
N LEU A 271 -2.00 23.23 -12.42
CA LEU A 271 -2.01 23.99 -13.68
C LEU A 271 -0.67 24.68 -13.99
N THR A 272 0.16 24.91 -12.97
CA THR A 272 1.50 25.50 -13.14
C THR A 272 2.58 24.47 -13.51
N VAL A 273 2.27 23.17 -13.44
CA VAL A 273 3.19 22.12 -13.85
C VAL A 273 3.20 22.02 -15.37
N HIS A 274 4.36 22.32 -15.97
CA HIS A 274 4.55 22.24 -17.41
C HIS A 274 4.38 20.81 -17.91
N LYS A 275 3.45 20.59 -18.85
CA LYS A 275 3.26 19.28 -19.48
C LYS A 275 4.15 19.16 -20.73
N PRO A 276 4.76 17.99 -20.98
CA PRO A 276 5.54 17.77 -22.19
C PRO A 276 4.72 18.08 -23.45
N GLY A 277 5.24 18.97 -24.31
CA GLY A 277 4.58 19.39 -25.56
C GLY A 277 3.59 20.56 -25.42
N GLU A 278 3.37 21.09 -24.22
CA GLU A 278 2.46 22.22 -23.97
C GLU A 278 3.20 23.57 -24.15
N GLY A 279 2.87 24.34 -25.20
CA GLY A 279 3.41 25.70 -25.37
C GLY A 279 2.87 26.69 -24.34
N LEU A 280 3.57 27.82 -24.13
CA LEU A 280 3.17 28.86 -23.17
C LEU A 280 1.72 29.33 -23.34
N ALA A 281 1.26 29.49 -24.59
CA ALA A 281 -0.10 29.91 -24.88
C ALA A 281 -1.16 28.89 -24.43
N LEU A 282 -0.91 27.58 -24.64
CA LEU A 282 -1.82 26.54 -24.17
C LEU A 282 -1.83 26.45 -22.65
N ALA A 283 -0.67 26.59 -21.99
CA ALA A 283 -0.59 26.60 -20.53
C ALA A 283 -1.40 27.77 -19.93
N LEU A 284 -1.26 28.98 -20.48
CA LEU A 284 -2.02 30.15 -20.05
C LEU A 284 -3.53 29.98 -20.30
N LEU A 285 -3.90 29.43 -21.46
CA LEU A 285 -5.30 29.16 -21.78
C LEU A 285 -5.90 28.13 -20.82
N ALA A 286 -5.18 27.06 -20.50
CA ALA A 286 -5.60 26.06 -19.53
C ALA A 286 -5.79 26.67 -18.13
N ILE A 287 -4.87 27.52 -17.68
CA ILE A 287 -4.99 28.22 -16.39
C ILE A 287 -6.24 29.12 -16.37
N LEU A 288 -6.46 29.91 -17.42
CA LEU A 288 -7.58 30.87 -17.49
C LEU A 288 -8.95 30.20 -17.62
N LEU A 289 -9.04 29.08 -18.35
CA LEU A 289 -10.31 28.41 -18.65
C LEU A 289 -10.65 27.29 -17.66
N THR A 290 -9.74 26.90 -16.76
CA THR A 290 -10.05 25.85 -15.78
C THR A 290 -10.90 26.42 -14.64
N PRO A 291 -12.13 25.91 -14.42
CA PRO A 291 -12.95 26.35 -13.31
C PRO A 291 -12.34 25.90 -11.98
N LEU A 292 -11.70 26.85 -11.28
CA LEU A 292 -11.22 26.65 -9.92
C LEU A 292 -12.36 26.84 -8.94
N MET A 293 -12.88 25.73 -8.40
CA MET A 293 -13.86 25.77 -7.32
C MET A 293 -13.15 25.91 -5.98
N ILE A 294 -13.50 26.94 -5.22
CA ILE A 294 -13.11 27.09 -3.82
C ILE A 294 -14.15 26.34 -2.99
N TYR A 295 -13.78 25.16 -2.48
CA TYR A 295 -14.61 24.48 -1.49
C TYR A 295 -14.44 25.19 -0.14
N LYS A 296 -15.54 25.67 0.43
CA LYS A 296 -15.60 26.24 1.78
C LYS A 296 -15.62 25.13 2.83
#